data_AF-A0A7W7VFX5-F1
#
_entry.id   AF-A0A7W7VFX5-F1
#
_cell.length_a   1.000
_cell.length_b   1.000
_cell.length_c   1.000
_cell.angle_alpha   90.00
_cell.angle_beta   90.00
_cell.angle_gamma   90.00
#
_symmetry.space_group_name_H-M   'P 1'
#
loop_
_entity.id
_entity.type
_entity.pdbx_description
1 polymer ?
#
loop_
_entity_poly.entity_id
_entity_poly.type
_entity_poly.pdbx_seq_one_letter_code
_entity_poly.pdbx_strand_id
1 'polypeptide(L)'
;MTDEIVDASPEQVVAVIEQMADLPWPDGDEWLEWEIDGLEGQTSFLMHVLPLGATSDAAALTSLTTPLSKLADQRWGVRYRFDATRFTDDADTDPASYDRRSAPASLVRALGSDNAAWWRSGSDAVVLVDNSAAAPETSKAAVLVLPAQWLAGPGAEEDALRSPLVADFLSGDKDRVLPALWAVFATRDPEILAPLARALPAIEKATADTELGGMLASNNSNLDHVLDRISLFGKGACLCAAYFSHQFYDPEKEAHRRHVRIVETVPNDGQWVPDRICECRDCGRRFQVEKGEYHYTWWKWTEVAQLGGKHA
;
A
#
# COMPACT_ATOMS: atom_id res chain seq x y z
N MET A 1 18.33 32.75 16.04
CA MET A 1 16.94 32.33 16.24
C MET A 1 16.51 32.94 17.55
N THR A 2 15.44 33.74 17.53
CA THR A 2 14.83 34.31 18.72
C THR A 2 14.27 33.17 19.56
N ASP A 3 14.44 33.25 20.87
CA ASP A 3 13.84 32.29 21.82
C ASP A 3 12.34 32.60 21.88
N GLU A 4 11.54 31.81 21.17
CA GLU A 4 10.12 32.11 20.90
C GLU A 4 9.28 30.84 20.89
N ILE A 5 8.12 30.91 21.56
CA ILE A 5 7.06 29.90 21.55
C ILE A 5 5.77 30.65 21.29
N VAL A 6 4.90 30.10 20.44
CA VAL A 6 3.60 30.72 20.15
C VAL A 6 2.78 30.89 21.42
N ASP A 7 2.20 32.07 21.61
CA ASP A 7 1.28 32.35 22.71
C ASP A 7 -0.14 31.91 22.35
N ALA A 8 -0.34 30.60 22.27
CA ALA A 8 -1.61 29.99 21.92
C ALA A 8 -1.91 28.75 22.77
N SER A 9 -3.20 28.54 23.05
CA SER A 9 -3.65 27.31 23.69
C SER A 9 -3.55 26.12 22.72
N PRO A 10 -3.36 24.89 23.21
CA PRO A 10 -3.44 23.68 22.39
C PRO A 10 -4.74 23.58 21.58
N GLU A 11 -5.86 24.01 22.13
CA GLU A 11 -7.16 24.04 21.46
C GLU A 11 -7.19 25.02 20.28
N GLN A 12 -6.63 26.22 20.47
CA GLN A 12 -6.48 27.21 19.39
C GLN A 12 -5.58 26.66 18.28
N VAL A 13 -4.46 26.03 18.63
CA VAL A 13 -3.57 25.41 17.64
C VAL A 13 -4.30 24.34 16.83
N VAL A 14 -5.09 23.46 17.46
CA VAL A 14 -5.92 22.47 16.74
C VAL A 14 -6.93 23.15 15.81
N ALA A 15 -7.61 24.20 16.25
CA ALA A 15 -8.58 24.92 15.43
C ALA A 15 -7.92 25.58 14.19
N VAL A 16 -6.70 26.09 14.32
CA VAL A 16 -5.93 26.60 13.18
C VAL A 16 -5.53 25.48 12.23
N ILE A 17 -5.06 24.34 12.75
CA ILE A 17 -4.69 23.16 11.94
C ILE A 17 -5.85 22.69 11.06
N GLU A 18 -7.08 22.72 11.58
CA GLU A 18 -8.25 22.33 10.80
C GLU A 18 -8.54 23.27 9.64
N GLN A 19 -8.26 24.57 9.81
CA GLN A 19 -8.41 25.57 8.75
C GLN A 19 -7.25 25.52 7.74
N MET A 20 -6.08 25.05 8.15
CA MET A 20 -4.92 24.94 7.24
C MET A 20 -5.19 24.03 6.04
N ALA A 21 -6.08 23.03 6.16
CA ALA A 21 -6.42 22.14 5.04
C ALA A 21 -7.14 22.85 3.87
N ASP A 22 -7.75 24.01 4.14
CA ASP A 22 -8.48 24.82 3.16
C ASP A 22 -7.64 25.99 2.60
N LEU A 23 -6.38 26.12 3.03
CA LEU A 23 -5.48 27.17 2.55
C LEU A 23 -5.12 26.95 1.07
N PRO A 24 -4.90 28.04 0.31
CA PRO A 24 -4.49 27.94 -1.08
C PRO A 24 -3.06 27.38 -1.19
N TRP A 25 -2.82 26.61 -2.25
CA TRP A 25 -1.50 26.10 -2.63
C TRP A 25 -0.84 27.06 -3.64
N PRO A 26 0.46 27.40 -3.47
CA PRO A 26 1.19 28.19 -4.45
C PRO A 26 1.44 27.39 -5.73
N ASP A 27 1.55 28.12 -6.85
CA ASP A 27 2.09 27.57 -8.09
C ASP A 27 3.63 27.66 -8.05
N GLY A 28 4.33 26.53 -8.18
CA GLY A 28 5.80 26.49 -8.20
C GLY A 28 6.44 26.57 -6.81
N ASP A 29 7.63 27.17 -6.71
CA ASP A 29 8.48 27.14 -5.51
C ASP A 29 8.26 28.33 -4.55
N GLU A 30 7.21 29.13 -4.77
CA GLU A 30 6.90 30.28 -3.91
C GLU A 30 6.36 29.84 -2.54
N TRP A 31 6.66 30.61 -1.51
CA TRP A 31 6.08 30.45 -0.18
C TRP A 31 5.00 31.51 0.03
N LEU A 32 3.81 31.09 0.45
CA LEU A 32 2.71 31.99 0.83
C LEU A 32 2.67 32.15 2.34
N GLU A 33 2.73 33.39 2.83
CA GLU A 33 2.51 33.70 4.24
C GLU A 33 1.00 33.78 4.53
N TRP A 34 0.60 33.34 5.71
CA TRP A 34 -0.78 33.41 6.16
C TRP A 34 -0.86 33.64 7.67
N GLU A 35 -1.99 34.17 8.12
CA GLU A 35 -2.34 34.36 9.52
C GLU A 35 -3.76 33.84 9.77
N ILE A 36 -3.94 32.98 10.76
CA ILE A 36 -5.24 32.44 11.19
C ILE A 36 -5.30 32.53 12.71
N ASP A 37 -6.32 33.19 13.24
CA ASP A 37 -6.53 33.34 14.69
C ASP A 37 -5.27 33.82 15.45
N GLY A 38 -4.51 34.75 14.85
CA GLY A 38 -3.28 35.32 15.42
C GLY A 38 -2.05 34.40 15.36
N LEU A 39 -2.16 33.24 14.71
CA LEU A 39 -1.03 32.36 14.43
C LEU A 39 -0.58 32.55 12.98
N GLU A 40 0.71 32.82 12.82
CA GLU A 40 1.35 32.98 11.52
C GLU A 40 1.96 31.66 11.05
N GLY A 41 1.89 31.44 9.74
CA GLY A 41 2.53 30.30 9.11
C GLY A 41 2.82 30.53 7.65
N GLN A 42 3.32 29.49 7.00
CA GLN A 42 3.71 29.55 5.60
C GLN A 42 3.22 28.32 4.84
N THR A 43 2.95 28.47 3.56
CA THR A 43 2.57 27.39 2.64
C THR A 43 3.60 27.29 1.54
N SER A 44 4.08 26.07 1.26
CA SER A 44 4.84 25.74 0.05
C SER A 44 4.00 24.82 -0.85
N PHE A 45 4.53 24.43 -2.00
CA PHE A 45 3.88 23.45 -2.88
C PHE A 45 3.63 22.07 -2.23
N LEU A 46 4.32 21.77 -1.11
CA LEU A 46 4.27 20.46 -0.45
C LEU A 46 3.37 20.45 0.78
N MET A 47 3.42 21.51 1.58
CA MET A 47 2.72 21.56 2.88
C MET A 47 2.40 22.99 3.34
N HIS A 48 1.45 23.08 4.26
CA HIS A 48 1.28 24.21 5.17
C HIS A 48 2.11 23.96 6.44
N VAL A 49 2.82 24.98 6.92
CA VAL A 49 3.70 24.94 8.08
C VAL A 49 3.22 25.96 9.11
N LEU A 50 2.96 25.48 10.32
CA LEU A 50 2.70 26.29 11.50
C LEU A 50 3.88 26.12 12.48
N PRO A 51 4.81 27.08 12.56
CA PRO A 51 5.84 27.07 13.60
C PRO A 51 5.20 27.17 14.99
N LEU A 52 5.59 26.30 15.92
CA LEU A 52 5.13 26.36 17.31
C LEU A 52 6.18 27.00 18.23
N GLY A 53 7.45 26.89 17.88
CA GLY A 53 8.51 27.59 18.60
C GLY A 53 9.92 27.10 18.26
N ALA A 54 10.89 27.95 18.59
CA ALA A 54 12.32 27.65 18.63
C ALA A 54 12.89 28.26 19.92
N THR A 55 13.26 27.42 20.89
CA THR A 55 13.56 27.86 22.26
C THR A 55 14.72 27.11 22.88
N SER A 56 15.42 27.75 23.81
CA SER A 56 16.38 27.07 24.68
C SER A 56 15.69 26.31 25.83
N ASP A 57 14.43 26.64 26.14
CA ASP A 57 13.61 25.99 27.17
C ASP A 57 12.79 24.83 26.59
N ALA A 58 13.42 23.66 26.52
CA ALA A 58 12.77 22.43 26.07
C ALA A 58 11.50 22.11 26.87
N ALA A 59 11.47 22.43 28.17
CA ALA A 59 10.34 22.10 29.04
C ALA A 59 9.11 22.98 28.75
N ALA A 60 9.33 24.26 28.42
CA ALA A 60 8.26 25.14 27.95
C ALA A 60 7.65 24.62 26.65
N LEU A 61 8.48 24.20 25.68
CA LEU A 61 7.98 23.65 24.43
C LEU A 61 7.22 22.33 24.63
N THR A 62 7.75 21.41 25.44
CA THR A 62 7.07 20.16 25.80
C THR A 62 5.71 20.41 26.48
N SER A 63 5.60 21.49 27.26
CA SER A 63 4.35 21.86 27.94
C SER A 63 3.25 22.30 26.97
N LEU A 64 3.60 22.76 25.77
CA LEU A 64 2.67 23.04 24.68
C LEU A 64 2.38 21.78 23.84
N THR A 65 3.42 21.05 23.42
CA THR A 65 3.28 19.93 22.45
C THR A 65 2.64 18.67 23.05
N THR A 66 2.81 18.44 24.36
CA THR A 66 2.23 17.27 25.03
C THR A 66 0.69 17.33 25.11
N PRO A 67 0.07 18.42 25.60
CA PRO A 67 -1.39 18.57 25.53
C PRO A 67 -1.90 18.59 24.09
N LEU A 68 -1.21 19.26 23.18
CA LEU A 68 -1.57 19.29 21.76
C LEU A 68 -1.65 17.88 21.15
N SER A 69 -0.66 17.03 21.42
CA SER A 69 -0.66 15.63 20.98
C SER A 69 -1.85 14.85 21.53
N LYS A 70 -2.25 15.10 22.78
CA LYS A 70 -3.41 14.43 23.40
C LYS A 70 -4.73 14.88 22.77
N LEU A 71 -4.87 16.17 22.46
CA LEU A 71 -6.04 16.68 21.74
C LEU A 71 -6.09 16.11 20.32
N ALA A 72 -4.95 16.02 19.62
CA ALA A 72 -4.85 15.39 18.31
C ALA A 72 -5.27 13.91 18.35
N ASP A 73 -4.83 13.14 19.36
CA ASP A 73 -5.27 11.76 19.58
C ASP A 73 -6.80 11.66 19.76
N GLN A 74 -7.42 12.62 20.47
CA GLN A 74 -8.88 12.66 20.64
C GLN A 74 -9.61 13.08 19.36
N ARG A 75 -9.03 14.00 18.59
CA ARG A 75 -9.67 14.62 17.43
C ARG A 75 -9.58 13.78 16.17
N TRP A 76 -8.40 13.23 15.88
CA TRP A 76 -8.10 12.51 14.64
C TRP A 76 -7.82 11.01 14.86
N GLY A 77 -7.87 10.54 16.10
CA GLY A 77 -7.82 9.13 16.44
C GLY A 77 -6.39 8.56 16.41
N VAL A 78 -6.14 7.60 15.52
CA VAL A 78 -4.88 6.83 15.53
C VAL A 78 -3.69 7.72 15.21
N ARG A 79 -2.76 7.79 16.16
CA ARG A 79 -1.44 8.37 15.96
C ARG A 79 -0.48 7.38 15.32
N TYR A 80 0.15 7.81 14.25
CA TYR A 80 1.20 7.10 13.55
C TYR A 80 2.57 7.72 13.86
N ARG A 81 3.62 6.94 13.64
CA ARG A 81 5.00 7.40 13.69
C ARG A 81 5.56 7.48 12.29
N PHE A 82 6.16 8.61 11.95
CA PHE A 82 6.94 8.79 10.74
C PHE A 82 8.43 8.78 11.11
N ASP A 83 9.17 7.80 10.61
CA ASP A 83 10.61 7.66 10.82
C ASP A 83 11.34 8.28 9.63
N ALA A 84 11.83 9.50 9.81
CA ALA A 84 12.46 10.26 8.74
C ALA A 84 13.81 9.65 8.35
N THR A 85 14.45 8.84 9.19
CA THR A 85 15.75 8.24 8.89
C THR A 85 15.68 7.21 7.75
N ARG A 86 14.48 6.72 7.43
CA ARG A 86 14.25 5.73 6.38
C ARG A 86 14.15 6.29 4.97
N PHE A 87 14.02 7.60 4.83
CA PHE A 87 13.73 8.26 3.55
C PHE A 87 14.74 9.38 3.31
N THR A 88 15.75 9.07 2.51
CA THR A 88 16.95 9.90 2.34
C THR A 88 17.17 10.35 0.91
N ASP A 89 16.17 10.16 0.03
CA ASP A 89 16.30 10.57 -1.37
C ASP A 89 16.41 12.09 -1.47
N ASP A 90 17.19 12.53 -2.44
CA ASP A 90 17.54 13.92 -2.69
C ASP A 90 17.41 14.24 -4.18
N ALA A 91 17.89 15.43 -4.57
CA ALA A 91 17.82 15.90 -5.95
C ALA A 91 18.65 15.05 -6.94
N ASP A 92 19.59 14.24 -6.44
CA ASP A 92 20.44 13.37 -7.26
C ASP A 92 19.85 11.95 -7.40
N THR A 93 18.78 11.65 -6.67
CA THR A 93 18.11 10.34 -6.73
C THR A 93 17.34 10.20 -8.05
N ASP A 94 17.48 9.04 -8.72
CA ASP A 94 16.75 8.76 -9.97
C ASP A 94 15.23 8.91 -9.72
N PRO A 95 14.53 9.77 -10.49
CA PRO A 95 13.09 9.98 -10.34
C PRO A 95 12.25 8.71 -10.33
N ALA A 96 12.68 7.65 -11.03
CA ALA A 96 11.97 6.35 -11.03
C ALA A 96 12.06 5.64 -9.67
N SER A 97 13.15 5.88 -8.94
CA SER A 97 13.43 5.31 -7.62
C SER A 97 13.02 6.20 -6.45
N TYR A 98 12.72 7.48 -6.70
CA TYR A 98 12.42 8.48 -5.67
C TYR A 98 11.22 8.05 -4.81
N ASP A 99 11.42 7.93 -3.50
CA ASP A 99 10.36 7.78 -2.51
C ASP A 99 9.88 9.17 -2.11
N ARG A 100 8.63 9.48 -2.44
CA ARG A 100 8.01 10.78 -2.12
C ARG A 100 8.10 11.15 -0.64
N ARG A 101 8.17 10.16 0.26
CA ARG A 101 8.34 10.40 1.71
C ARG A 101 9.66 11.06 2.06
N SER A 102 10.64 11.05 1.16
CA SER A 102 11.94 11.70 1.35
C SER A 102 11.81 13.22 1.48
N ALA A 103 10.82 13.85 0.82
CA ALA A 103 10.56 15.29 0.95
C ALA A 103 10.13 15.70 2.38
N PRO A 104 9.03 15.18 2.97
CA PRO A 104 8.68 15.47 4.36
C PRO A 104 9.74 14.98 5.35
N ALA A 105 10.47 13.90 5.04
CA ALA A 105 11.57 13.44 5.90
C ALA A 105 12.73 14.45 5.97
N SER A 106 13.07 15.10 4.87
CA SER A 106 14.08 16.18 4.84
C SER A 106 13.70 17.32 5.79
N LEU A 107 12.41 17.66 5.85
CA LEU A 107 11.89 18.75 6.68
C LEU A 107 11.87 18.39 8.16
N VAL A 108 11.47 17.16 8.50
CA VAL A 108 11.57 16.62 9.87
C VAL A 108 13.02 16.71 10.36
N ARG A 109 13.99 16.34 9.51
CA ARG A 109 15.42 16.46 9.80
C ARG A 109 15.90 17.90 9.88
N ALA A 110 15.39 18.81 9.05
CA ALA A 110 15.73 20.23 9.10
C ALA A 110 15.29 20.89 10.42
N LEU A 111 14.23 20.37 11.04
CA LEU A 111 13.79 20.73 12.40
C LEU A 111 14.61 20.04 13.50
N GLY A 112 15.61 19.24 13.15
CA GLY A 112 16.49 18.54 14.10
C GLY A 112 15.87 17.32 14.74
N SER A 113 14.87 16.70 14.10
CA SER A 113 14.27 15.46 14.56
C SER A 113 14.48 14.32 13.56
N ASP A 114 14.59 13.11 14.07
CA ASP A 114 14.61 11.88 13.26
C ASP A 114 13.20 11.30 13.07
N ASN A 115 12.22 11.78 13.84
CA ASN A 115 10.88 11.23 13.86
C ASN A 115 9.82 12.32 14.02
N ALA A 116 8.61 12.03 13.54
CA ALA A 116 7.45 12.85 13.78
C ALA A 116 6.24 11.99 14.16
N ALA A 117 5.35 12.56 14.96
CA ALA A 117 4.02 12.00 15.15
C ALA A 117 3.11 12.52 14.04
N TRP A 118 2.20 11.70 13.53
CA TRP A 118 1.20 12.19 12.59
C TRP A 118 -0.15 11.51 12.72
N TRP A 119 -1.19 12.20 12.27
CA TRP A 119 -2.57 11.76 12.26
C TRP A 119 -3.19 11.99 10.88
N ARG A 120 -4.19 11.18 10.53
CA ARG A 120 -4.96 11.39 9.30
C ARG A 120 -6.15 12.28 9.59
N SER A 121 -6.31 13.35 8.81
CA SER A 121 -7.46 14.25 8.81
C SER A 121 -8.02 14.30 7.40
N GLY A 122 -9.04 13.48 7.10
CA GLY A 122 -9.57 13.35 5.74
C GLY A 122 -8.54 12.83 4.72
N SER A 123 -8.29 13.63 3.68
CA SER A 123 -7.26 13.41 2.65
C SER A 123 -5.85 13.78 3.11
N ASP A 124 -5.72 14.48 4.23
CA ASP A 124 -4.51 15.14 4.67
C ASP A 124 -3.90 14.44 5.89
N ALA A 125 -2.63 14.73 6.12
CA ALA A 125 -1.89 14.35 7.29
C ALA A 125 -1.54 15.60 8.10
N VAL A 126 -1.79 15.52 9.40
CA VAL A 126 -1.29 16.48 10.38
C VAL A 126 -0.05 15.88 11.00
N VAL A 127 1.09 16.54 10.87
CA VAL A 127 2.40 16.07 11.37
C VAL A 127 2.89 17.01 12.44
N LEU A 128 3.12 16.48 13.64
CA LEU A 128 3.79 17.20 14.71
C LEU A 128 5.26 16.77 14.74
N VAL A 129 6.14 17.72 14.45
CA VAL A 129 7.58 17.57 14.64
C VAL A 129 7.94 18.29 15.92
N ASP A 130 8.56 17.58 16.86
CA ASP A 130 9.03 18.12 18.14
C ASP A 130 10.34 17.43 18.49
N ASN A 131 11.42 18.20 18.58
CA ASN A 131 12.74 17.69 18.93
C ASN A 131 13.10 17.91 20.41
N SER A 132 12.21 18.47 21.23
CA SER A 132 12.49 18.86 22.63
C SER A 132 12.94 17.68 23.50
N ALA A 133 12.46 16.47 23.19
CA ALA A 133 12.87 15.24 23.87
C ALA A 133 14.35 14.88 23.69
N ALA A 134 15.00 15.35 22.62
CA ALA A 134 16.43 15.13 22.38
C ALA A 134 17.32 16.12 23.14
N ALA A 135 16.73 17.11 23.82
CA ALA A 135 17.42 18.19 24.54
C ALA A 135 18.56 18.85 23.73
N PRO A 136 18.31 19.28 22.48
CA PRO A 136 19.31 20.03 21.70
C PRO A 136 19.58 21.41 22.33
N GLU A 137 20.65 22.08 21.89
CA GLU A 137 20.92 23.47 22.28
C GLU A 137 19.75 24.42 21.95
N THR A 138 18.96 24.09 20.92
CA THR A 138 17.73 24.80 20.57
C THR A 138 16.65 23.80 20.21
N SER A 139 15.63 23.72 21.05
CA SER A 139 14.44 22.90 20.82
C SER A 139 13.52 23.59 19.82
N LYS A 140 12.93 22.83 18.91
CA LYS A 140 12.05 23.29 17.83
C LYS A 140 10.82 22.41 17.75
N ALA A 141 9.68 23.03 17.50
CA ALA A 141 8.47 22.31 17.14
C ALA A 141 7.68 23.05 16.06
N ALA A 142 7.05 22.27 15.19
CA ALA A 142 6.17 22.77 14.14
C ALA A 142 5.10 21.73 13.82
N VAL A 143 3.97 22.22 13.32
CA VAL A 143 2.93 21.39 12.71
C VAL A 143 3.00 21.54 11.20
N LEU A 144 2.97 20.43 10.49
CA LEU A 144 2.89 20.38 9.02
C LEU A 144 1.53 19.78 8.64
N VAL A 145 0.84 20.41 7.69
CA VAL A 145 -0.35 19.84 7.04
C VAL A 145 -0.03 19.61 5.57
N LEU A 146 -0.15 18.36 5.12
CA LEU A 146 0.18 17.95 3.76
C LEU A 146 -0.71 16.78 3.33
N PRO A 147 -0.89 16.52 2.02
CA PRO A 147 -1.69 15.40 1.57
C PRO A 147 -1.18 14.08 2.16
N ALA A 148 -2.07 13.27 2.75
CA ALA A 148 -1.70 12.08 3.55
C ALA A 148 -0.89 11.05 2.75
N GLN A 149 -1.01 11.09 1.43
CA GLN A 149 -0.25 10.26 0.52
C GLN A 149 1.27 10.47 0.65
N TRP A 150 1.73 11.66 1.03
CA TRP A 150 3.16 11.95 1.23
C TRP A 150 3.78 11.22 2.43
N LEU A 151 2.97 10.67 3.34
CA LEU A 151 3.44 9.91 4.51
C LEU A 151 3.01 8.44 4.49
N ALA A 152 1.90 8.14 3.84
CA ALA A 152 1.44 6.77 3.65
C ALA A 152 2.40 5.97 2.74
N GLY A 153 2.34 4.64 2.81
CA GLY A 153 3.02 3.77 1.85
C GLY A 153 2.63 4.10 0.40
N PRO A 154 3.35 3.56 -0.60
CA PRO A 154 3.04 3.81 -2.01
C PRO A 154 1.56 3.51 -2.27
N GLY A 155 0.86 4.51 -2.81
CA GLY A 155 -0.53 4.38 -3.20
C GLY A 155 -0.65 3.67 -4.55
N ALA A 156 -1.89 3.32 -4.92
CA ALA A 156 -2.15 2.64 -6.20
C ALA A 156 -1.63 3.41 -7.42
N GLU A 157 -1.65 4.75 -7.39
CA GLU A 157 -1.10 5.60 -8.45
C GLU A 157 0.42 5.50 -8.59
N GLU A 158 1.14 5.44 -7.46
CA GLU A 158 2.60 5.27 -7.46
C GLU A 158 2.98 3.84 -7.89
N ASP A 159 2.21 2.85 -7.44
CA ASP A 159 2.36 1.47 -7.92
C ASP A 159 2.02 1.36 -9.42
N ALA A 160 1.11 2.17 -9.95
CA ALA A 160 0.82 2.21 -11.39
C ALA A 160 1.99 2.76 -12.22
N LEU A 161 2.71 3.76 -11.70
CA LEU A 161 3.93 4.27 -12.35
C LEU A 161 5.05 3.22 -12.39
N ARG A 162 5.10 2.35 -11.37
CA ARG A 162 6.16 1.35 -11.17
C ARG A 162 5.80 -0.04 -11.71
N SER A 163 4.53 -0.31 -11.98
CA SER A 163 4.02 -1.60 -12.45
C SER A 163 3.04 -1.42 -13.59
N PRO A 164 3.41 -1.82 -14.83
CA PRO A 164 2.51 -1.77 -15.98
C PRO A 164 1.19 -2.51 -15.74
N LEU A 165 1.22 -3.62 -15.00
CA LEU A 165 0.02 -4.39 -14.68
C LEU A 165 -0.94 -3.63 -13.75
N VAL A 166 -0.41 -2.90 -12.76
CA VAL A 166 -1.25 -2.04 -11.91
C VAL A 166 -1.90 -0.95 -12.76
N ALA A 167 -1.13 -0.30 -13.65
CA ALA A 167 -1.66 0.69 -14.57
C ALA A 167 -2.73 0.12 -15.53
N ASP A 168 -2.54 -1.11 -16.01
CA ASP A 168 -3.52 -1.78 -16.87
C ASP A 168 -4.83 -2.06 -16.14
N PHE A 169 -4.80 -2.54 -14.90
CA PHE A 169 -6.00 -2.74 -14.10
C PHE A 169 -6.73 -1.44 -13.76
N LEU A 170 -5.99 -0.41 -13.33
CA LEU A 170 -6.57 0.88 -12.97
C LEU A 170 -7.16 1.64 -14.16
N SER A 171 -6.79 1.26 -15.40
CA SER A 171 -7.34 1.90 -16.59
C SER A 171 -8.83 1.65 -16.80
N GLY A 172 -9.37 0.54 -16.26
CA GLY A 172 -10.73 0.07 -16.53
C GLY A 172 -10.98 -0.34 -18.00
N ASP A 173 -9.96 -0.26 -18.86
CA ASP A 173 -10.05 -0.59 -20.28
C ASP A 173 -9.95 -2.11 -20.46
N LYS A 174 -11.00 -2.71 -21.00
CA LYS A 174 -11.09 -4.15 -21.24
C LYS A 174 -9.89 -4.70 -22.02
N ASP A 175 -9.37 -3.95 -22.99
CA ASP A 175 -8.32 -4.44 -23.91
C ASP A 175 -6.95 -4.47 -23.20
N ARG A 176 -6.82 -3.73 -22.09
CA ARG A 176 -5.64 -3.73 -21.20
C ARG A 176 -5.82 -4.68 -20.01
N VAL A 177 -7.00 -4.65 -19.39
CA VAL A 177 -7.36 -5.49 -18.24
C VAL A 177 -7.29 -6.98 -18.58
N LEU A 178 -7.78 -7.39 -19.76
CA LEU A 178 -7.85 -8.81 -20.12
C LEU A 178 -6.46 -9.47 -20.26
N PRO A 179 -5.47 -8.89 -20.98
CA PRO A 179 -4.09 -9.39 -20.95
C PRO A 179 -3.46 -9.36 -19.56
N ALA A 180 -3.68 -8.30 -18.78
CA ALA A 180 -3.11 -8.15 -17.44
C ALA A 180 -3.61 -9.25 -16.48
N LEU A 181 -4.91 -9.55 -16.53
CA LEU A 181 -5.54 -10.67 -15.83
C LEU A 181 -4.82 -11.99 -16.13
N TRP A 182 -4.58 -12.31 -17.40
CA TRP A 182 -3.93 -13.56 -17.77
C TRP A 182 -2.44 -13.61 -17.36
N ALA A 183 -1.76 -12.46 -17.35
CA ALA A 183 -0.41 -12.35 -16.80
C ALA A 183 -0.38 -12.66 -15.30
N VAL A 184 -1.32 -12.09 -14.53
CA VAL A 184 -1.43 -12.37 -13.08
C VAL A 184 -1.84 -13.82 -12.82
N PHE A 185 -2.79 -14.36 -13.60
CA PHE A 185 -3.22 -15.75 -13.50
C PHE A 185 -2.04 -16.73 -13.61
N ALA A 186 -1.09 -16.43 -14.51
CA ALA A 186 0.03 -17.30 -14.84
C ALA A 186 1.27 -17.14 -13.96
N THR A 187 1.36 -16.10 -13.11
CA THR A 187 2.57 -15.84 -12.31
C THR A 187 2.43 -16.28 -10.84
N ARG A 188 3.57 -16.48 -10.16
CA ARG A 188 3.70 -16.54 -8.70
C ARG A 188 4.78 -15.59 -8.18
N ASP A 189 5.32 -14.74 -9.06
CA ASP A 189 6.44 -13.86 -8.77
C ASP A 189 6.03 -12.79 -7.74
N PRO A 190 6.65 -12.74 -6.55
CA PRO A 190 6.37 -11.73 -5.55
C PRO A 190 6.63 -10.30 -6.02
N GLU A 191 7.59 -10.09 -6.93
CA GLU A 191 7.90 -8.75 -7.46
C GLU A 191 6.75 -8.21 -8.33
N ILE A 192 6.05 -9.12 -9.01
CA ILE A 192 4.85 -8.79 -9.80
C ILE A 192 3.62 -8.63 -8.89
N LEU A 193 3.45 -9.51 -7.90
CA LEU A 193 2.24 -9.58 -7.08
C LEU A 193 2.18 -8.54 -5.96
N ALA A 194 3.33 -8.11 -5.42
CA ALA A 194 3.35 -7.18 -4.30
C ALA A 194 2.76 -5.79 -4.63
N PRO A 195 3.06 -5.15 -5.77
CA PRO A 195 2.39 -3.91 -6.17
C PRO A 195 0.88 -4.09 -6.37
N LEU A 196 0.46 -5.20 -6.98
CA LEU A 196 -0.96 -5.51 -7.18
C LEU A 196 -1.70 -5.68 -5.86
N ALA A 197 -1.10 -6.35 -4.88
CA ALA A 197 -1.70 -6.54 -3.56
C ALA A 197 -1.86 -5.24 -2.77
N ARG A 198 -0.90 -4.30 -2.90
CA ARG A 198 -1.02 -2.96 -2.31
C ARG A 198 -2.11 -2.13 -3.00
N ALA A 199 -2.20 -2.22 -4.32
CA ALA A 199 -3.17 -1.49 -5.13
C ALA A 199 -4.57 -2.14 -5.18
N LEU A 200 -4.76 -3.32 -4.57
CA LEU A 200 -5.96 -4.15 -4.74
C LEU A 200 -7.28 -3.39 -4.50
N PRO A 201 -7.47 -2.60 -3.43
CA PRO A 201 -8.73 -1.88 -3.23
C PRO A 201 -9.06 -0.87 -4.35
N ALA A 202 -8.03 -0.24 -4.93
CA ALA A 202 -8.21 0.68 -6.05
C ALA A 202 -8.50 -0.08 -7.35
N ILE A 203 -7.84 -1.24 -7.56
CA ILE A 203 -8.08 -2.12 -8.70
C ILE A 203 -9.51 -2.68 -8.67
N GLU A 204 -9.99 -3.13 -7.52
CA GLU A 204 -11.37 -3.62 -7.34
C GLU A 204 -12.37 -2.52 -7.71
N LYS A 205 -12.15 -1.29 -7.23
CA LYS A 205 -13.00 -0.14 -7.58
C LYS A 205 -12.95 0.19 -9.08
N ALA A 206 -11.77 0.20 -9.68
CA ALA A 206 -11.58 0.56 -11.08
C ALA A 206 -12.18 -0.48 -12.05
N THR A 207 -12.25 -1.74 -11.63
CA THR A 207 -12.70 -2.85 -12.49
C THR A 207 -14.11 -3.35 -12.17
N ALA A 208 -14.77 -2.81 -11.13
CA ALA A 208 -16.10 -3.24 -10.68
C ALA A 208 -17.17 -3.26 -11.79
N ASP A 209 -17.15 -2.27 -12.68
CA ASP A 209 -18.14 -2.11 -13.75
C ASP A 209 -17.57 -2.46 -15.15
N THR A 210 -16.40 -3.09 -15.23
CA THR A 210 -15.78 -3.44 -16.51
C THR A 210 -16.46 -4.66 -17.14
N GLU A 211 -17.11 -4.47 -18.28
CA GLU A 211 -17.65 -5.58 -19.08
C GLU A 211 -16.54 -6.24 -19.93
N LEU A 212 -15.96 -7.34 -19.43
CA LEU A 212 -14.89 -8.05 -20.12
C LEU A 212 -15.39 -9.05 -21.18
N GLY A 213 -16.71 -9.20 -21.30
CA GLY A 213 -17.36 -10.13 -22.22
C GLY A 213 -16.99 -11.59 -21.95
N GLY A 214 -17.08 -12.41 -23.01
CA GLY A 214 -16.78 -13.84 -22.94
C GLY A 214 -17.90 -14.66 -23.59
N MET A 215 -17.56 -15.35 -24.68
CA MET A 215 -18.56 -16.11 -25.46
C MET A 215 -18.92 -17.47 -24.84
N LEU A 216 -17.95 -18.13 -24.19
CA LEU A 216 -18.10 -19.49 -23.64
C LEU A 216 -17.91 -19.56 -22.12
N ALA A 217 -17.12 -18.63 -21.57
CA ALA A 217 -16.93 -18.44 -20.14
C ALA A 217 -16.82 -16.93 -19.90
N SER A 218 -17.40 -16.44 -18.81
CA SER A 218 -17.35 -15.03 -18.45
C SER A 218 -15.91 -14.63 -18.14
N ASN A 219 -15.41 -13.57 -18.79
CA ASN A 219 -14.11 -13.01 -18.42
C ASN A 219 -14.18 -12.29 -17.06
N ASN A 220 -15.36 -11.85 -16.63
CA ASN A 220 -15.55 -11.30 -15.29
C ASN A 220 -15.30 -12.36 -14.20
N SER A 221 -15.72 -13.61 -14.39
CA SER A 221 -15.38 -14.67 -13.41
C SER A 221 -13.87 -14.96 -13.34
N ASN A 222 -13.16 -14.76 -14.45
CA ASN A 222 -11.69 -14.87 -14.44
C ASN A 222 -11.05 -13.69 -13.71
N LEU A 223 -11.65 -12.49 -13.81
CA LEU A 223 -11.20 -11.29 -13.10
C LEU A 223 -11.38 -11.47 -11.60
N ASP A 224 -12.58 -11.86 -11.16
CA ASP A 224 -12.88 -12.14 -9.75
C ASP A 224 -11.86 -13.13 -9.16
N HIS A 225 -11.59 -14.22 -9.88
CA HIS A 225 -10.59 -15.21 -9.48
C HIS A 225 -9.17 -14.65 -9.37
N VAL A 226 -8.77 -13.76 -10.28
CA VAL A 226 -7.45 -13.13 -10.22
C VAL A 226 -7.34 -12.14 -9.05
N LEU A 227 -8.40 -11.39 -8.76
CA LEU A 227 -8.46 -10.48 -7.60
C LEU A 227 -8.38 -11.27 -6.29
N ASP A 228 -9.12 -12.38 -6.18
CA ASP A 228 -9.02 -13.32 -5.05
C ASP A 228 -7.59 -13.86 -4.88
N ARG A 229 -6.92 -14.16 -5.99
CA ARG A 229 -5.54 -14.66 -5.99
C ARG A 229 -4.54 -13.61 -5.51
N ILE A 230 -4.72 -12.34 -5.90
CA ILE A 230 -3.95 -11.21 -5.37
C ILE A 230 -4.22 -11.05 -3.86
N SER A 231 -5.46 -11.18 -3.42
CA SER A 231 -5.86 -11.15 -2.01
C SER A 231 -5.20 -12.26 -1.19
N LEU A 232 -5.15 -13.49 -1.72
CA LEU A 232 -4.46 -14.63 -1.10
C LEU A 232 -2.97 -14.33 -0.91
N PHE A 233 -2.31 -13.77 -1.92
CA PHE A 233 -0.91 -13.35 -1.81
C PHE A 233 -0.73 -12.30 -0.72
N GLY A 234 -1.56 -11.25 -0.69
CA GLY A 234 -1.50 -10.19 0.32
C GLY A 234 -1.70 -10.69 1.76
N LYS A 235 -2.45 -11.79 1.93
CA LYS A 235 -2.65 -12.48 3.21
C LYS A 235 -1.52 -13.46 3.57
N GLY A 236 -0.51 -13.61 2.72
CA GLY A 236 0.59 -14.58 2.89
C GLY A 236 0.16 -16.04 2.70
N ALA A 237 -1.02 -16.28 2.10
CA ALA A 237 -1.49 -17.63 1.81
C ALA A 237 -0.84 -18.18 0.54
N CYS A 238 -0.59 -19.49 0.51
CA CYS A 238 -0.05 -20.12 -0.69
C CYS A 238 -1.07 -20.06 -1.85
N LEU A 239 -0.63 -19.60 -3.01
CA LEU A 239 -1.47 -19.39 -4.19
C LEU A 239 -2.11 -20.68 -4.75
N CYS A 240 -1.63 -21.87 -4.37
CA CYS A 240 -2.29 -23.13 -4.72
C CYS A 240 -3.69 -23.26 -4.11
N ALA A 241 -4.03 -22.48 -3.08
CA ALA A 241 -5.40 -22.44 -2.54
C ALA A 241 -6.42 -21.97 -3.59
N ALA A 242 -5.97 -21.23 -4.61
CA ALA A 242 -6.80 -20.78 -5.72
C ALA A 242 -7.15 -21.92 -6.70
N TYR A 243 -6.50 -23.10 -6.63
CA TYR A 243 -6.76 -24.19 -7.58
C TYR A 243 -8.16 -24.78 -7.46
N PHE A 244 -8.81 -24.67 -6.30
CA PHE A 244 -10.16 -25.20 -6.08
C PHE A 244 -11.26 -24.36 -6.73
N SER A 245 -11.04 -23.06 -6.86
CA SER A 245 -12.08 -22.10 -7.28
C SER A 245 -12.11 -21.89 -8.79
N HIS A 246 -11.19 -22.49 -9.56
CA HIS A 246 -11.07 -22.15 -10.97
C HIS A 246 -10.56 -23.30 -11.84
N GLN A 247 -11.20 -23.43 -12.99
CA GLN A 247 -11.10 -24.62 -13.83
C GLN A 247 -10.04 -24.54 -14.93
N PHE A 248 -9.32 -23.42 -15.06
CA PHE A 248 -8.30 -23.20 -16.10
C PHE A 248 -6.85 -23.50 -15.65
N TYR A 249 -6.68 -24.14 -14.49
CA TYR A 249 -5.37 -24.59 -14.03
C TYR A 249 -4.98 -25.92 -14.67
N ASP A 250 -4.34 -25.83 -15.83
CA ASP A 250 -3.75 -26.97 -16.50
C ASP A 250 -2.53 -27.51 -15.70
N PRO A 251 -2.56 -28.76 -15.20
CA PRO A 251 -1.48 -29.31 -14.40
C PRO A 251 -0.14 -29.39 -15.15
N GLU A 252 -0.16 -29.53 -16.48
CA GLU A 252 1.07 -29.56 -17.28
C GLU A 252 1.67 -28.17 -17.43
N LYS A 253 0.84 -27.14 -17.64
CA LYS A 253 1.31 -25.74 -17.68
C LYS A 253 1.83 -25.29 -16.31
N GLU A 254 1.13 -25.66 -15.23
CA GLU A 254 1.58 -25.36 -13.88
C GLU A 254 2.88 -26.10 -13.54
N ALA A 255 3.06 -27.34 -14.01
CA ALA A 255 4.32 -28.06 -13.86
C ALA A 255 5.46 -27.42 -14.68
N HIS A 256 5.18 -27.00 -15.91
CA HIS A 256 6.13 -26.32 -16.79
C HIS A 256 6.62 -25.00 -16.18
N ARG A 257 5.71 -24.23 -15.56
CA ARG A 257 6.02 -23.01 -14.79
C ARG A 257 6.69 -23.29 -13.44
N ARG A 258 6.91 -24.55 -13.08
CA ARG A 258 7.47 -24.98 -11.79
C ARG A 258 6.65 -24.51 -10.58
N HIS A 259 5.34 -24.38 -10.74
CA HIS A 259 4.41 -24.12 -9.63
C HIS A 259 4.02 -25.40 -8.90
N VAL A 260 3.93 -26.50 -9.65
CA VAL A 260 3.67 -27.84 -9.13
C VAL A 260 4.69 -28.85 -9.67
N ARG A 261 4.66 -30.04 -9.11
CA ARG A 261 5.26 -31.25 -9.69
C ARG A 261 4.16 -32.29 -9.84
N ILE A 262 4.02 -32.88 -11.03
CA ILE A 262 3.21 -34.09 -11.20
C ILE A 262 4.03 -35.24 -10.63
N VAL A 263 3.52 -35.89 -9.58
CA VAL A 263 4.23 -36.92 -8.82
C VAL A 263 3.72 -38.33 -9.11
N GLU A 264 2.48 -38.46 -9.58
CA GLU A 264 1.85 -39.74 -9.87
C GLU A 264 0.71 -39.55 -10.89
N THR A 265 0.32 -40.65 -11.54
CA THR A 265 -0.89 -40.75 -12.36
C THR A 265 -1.76 -41.87 -11.81
N VAL A 266 -3.05 -41.59 -11.61
CA VAL A 266 -4.02 -42.53 -11.03
C VAL A 266 -5.04 -42.92 -12.09
N PRO A 267 -5.23 -44.23 -12.37
CA PRO A 267 -6.28 -44.66 -13.29
C PRO A 267 -7.66 -44.13 -12.87
N ASN A 268 -8.44 -43.66 -13.84
CA ASN A 268 -9.80 -43.18 -13.63
C ASN A 268 -10.73 -43.92 -14.61
N ASP A 269 -11.46 -44.91 -14.11
CA ASP A 269 -12.31 -45.78 -14.92
C ASP A 269 -13.48 -45.02 -15.61
N GLY A 270 -13.77 -43.79 -15.14
CA GLY A 270 -14.76 -42.90 -15.75
C GLY A 270 -14.22 -42.03 -16.88
N GLN A 271 -12.92 -42.07 -17.17
CA GLN A 271 -12.27 -41.18 -18.14
C GLN A 271 -11.26 -41.90 -19.05
N TRP A 272 -11.03 -41.33 -20.23
CA TRP A 272 -10.02 -41.83 -21.18
C TRP A 272 -8.58 -41.51 -20.77
N VAL A 273 -8.39 -40.56 -19.85
CA VAL A 273 -7.07 -40.15 -19.35
C VAL A 273 -7.00 -40.39 -17.84
N PRO A 274 -5.86 -40.89 -17.32
CA PRO A 274 -5.64 -40.96 -15.88
C PRO A 274 -5.66 -39.57 -15.23
N ASP A 275 -6.10 -39.53 -13.98
CA ASP A 275 -5.94 -38.36 -13.13
C ASP A 275 -4.46 -38.17 -12.79
N ARG A 276 -4.08 -36.94 -12.43
CA ARG A 276 -2.70 -36.62 -12.00
C ARG A 276 -2.68 -36.27 -10.53
N ILE A 277 -1.71 -36.79 -9.78
CA ILE A 277 -1.38 -36.26 -8.46
C ILE A 277 -0.33 -35.18 -8.65
N CYS A 278 -0.69 -33.96 -8.27
CA CYS A 278 0.19 -32.80 -8.32
C CYS A 278 0.57 -32.37 -6.90
N GLU A 279 1.83 -31.99 -6.69
CA GLU A 279 2.35 -31.45 -5.43
C GLU A 279 2.74 -29.99 -5.64
N CYS A 280 2.19 -29.08 -4.84
CA CYS A 280 2.58 -27.67 -4.86
C CYS A 280 4.03 -27.52 -4.41
N ARG A 281 4.83 -26.78 -5.18
CA ARG A 281 6.25 -26.58 -4.86
C ARG A 281 6.51 -25.60 -3.72
N ASP A 282 5.54 -24.74 -3.39
CA ASP A 282 5.72 -23.73 -2.33
C ASP A 282 5.31 -24.26 -0.95
N CYS A 283 4.23 -25.05 -0.86
CA CYS A 283 3.68 -25.51 0.42
C CYS A 283 3.56 -27.04 0.55
N GLY A 284 3.89 -27.81 -0.48
CA GLY A 284 3.87 -29.27 -0.44
C GLY A 284 2.48 -29.93 -0.45
N ARG A 285 1.38 -29.15 -0.50
CA ARG A 285 0.02 -29.72 -0.61
C ARG A 285 -0.13 -30.55 -1.89
N ARG A 286 -0.89 -31.63 -1.79
CA ARG A 286 -1.13 -32.55 -2.90
C ARG A 286 -2.58 -32.50 -3.37
N PHE A 287 -2.74 -32.66 -4.68
CA PHE A 287 -4.01 -32.55 -5.36
C PHE A 287 -4.17 -33.69 -6.35
N GLN A 288 -5.32 -34.33 -6.38
CA GLN A 288 -5.76 -35.12 -7.52
C GLN A 288 -6.42 -34.17 -8.53
N VAL A 289 -5.98 -34.25 -9.78
CA VAL A 289 -6.41 -33.37 -10.86
C VAL A 289 -7.09 -34.19 -11.93
N GLU A 290 -8.40 -33.97 -12.05
CA GLU A 290 -9.29 -34.56 -13.03
C GLU A 290 -9.33 -33.65 -14.28
N LYS A 291 -9.23 -34.25 -15.48
CA LYS A 291 -9.44 -33.52 -16.74
C LYS A 291 -10.87 -33.76 -17.22
N GLY A 292 -11.61 -32.71 -17.51
CA GLY A 292 -12.87 -32.84 -18.24
C GLY A 292 -12.87 -32.09 -19.56
N GLU A 293 -13.81 -32.47 -20.41
CA GLU A 293 -13.97 -31.90 -21.76
C GLU A 293 -15.47 -31.85 -22.11
N TYR A 294 -15.97 -30.65 -22.44
CA TYR A 294 -17.32 -30.45 -22.96
C TYR A 294 -17.37 -29.31 -23.98
N HIS A 295 -17.43 -28.06 -23.51
CA HIS A 295 -17.30 -26.87 -24.37
C HIS A 295 -15.86 -26.37 -24.49
N TYR A 296 -15.01 -26.73 -23.53
CA TYR A 296 -13.58 -26.50 -23.48
C TYR A 296 -12.97 -27.47 -22.47
N THR A 297 -11.64 -27.61 -22.50
CA THR A 297 -10.91 -28.38 -21.49
C THR A 297 -10.94 -27.65 -20.16
N TRP A 298 -11.28 -28.39 -19.11
CA TRP A 298 -11.27 -27.90 -17.74
C TRP A 298 -10.55 -28.88 -16.82
N TRP A 299 -10.08 -28.36 -15.68
CA TRP A 299 -9.37 -29.14 -14.66
C TRP A 299 -10.00 -28.91 -13.29
N LYS A 300 -10.32 -30.01 -12.61
CA LYS A 300 -10.80 -29.97 -11.23
C LYS A 300 -9.71 -30.47 -10.31
N TRP A 301 -9.32 -29.61 -9.39
CA TRP A 301 -8.30 -29.89 -8.39
C TRP A 301 -8.98 -30.27 -7.09
N THR A 302 -8.68 -31.46 -6.55
CA THR A 302 -9.22 -31.93 -5.27
C THR A 302 -8.05 -32.23 -4.33
N GLU A 303 -8.06 -31.70 -3.11
CA GLU A 303 -6.99 -31.97 -2.15
C GLU A 303 -7.01 -33.44 -1.74
N VAL A 304 -5.84 -34.06 -1.70
CA VAL A 304 -5.68 -35.42 -1.20
C VAL A 304 -4.85 -35.38 0.07
N ALA A 305 -5.35 -36.02 1.13
CA ALA A 305 -4.58 -36.20 2.35
C ALA A 305 -3.30 -36.98 2.01
N GLN A 306 -2.16 -36.58 2.59
CA GLN A 306 -0.96 -37.41 2.52
C GLN A 306 -1.32 -38.78 3.11
N LEU A 307 -1.32 -39.82 2.26
CA LEU A 307 -1.32 -41.20 2.74
C LEU A 307 -0.03 -41.35 3.57
N GLY A 308 -0.20 -41.35 4.89
CA GLY A 308 0.90 -41.48 5.84
C GLY A 308 1.74 -42.70 5.48
N GLY A 309 2.99 -42.47 5.08
CA GLY A 309 3.96 -43.52 4.89
C GLY A 309 4.13 -44.27 6.21
N LYS A 310 3.69 -45.53 6.24
CA LYS A 310 4.24 -46.51 7.17
C LYS A 310 5.70 -46.69 6.81
N HIS A 311 6.60 -46.12 7.60
CA HIS A 311 7.98 -46.56 7.63
C HIS A 311 7.99 -48.03 8.11
N ALA A 312 8.47 -48.91 7.25
CA ALA A 312 9.08 -50.19 7.60
C ALA A 312 10.49 -50.19 7.03
#